data_AF-A0A352KRH1-F1
#
_entry.id   AF-A0A352KRH1-F1
#
_cell.length_a   1.000
_cell.length_b   1.000
_cell.length_c   1.000
_cell.angle_alpha   90.00
_cell.angle_beta   90.00
_cell.angle_gamma   90.00
#
_symmetry.space_group_name_H-M   'P 1'
#
loop_
_entity.id
_entity.type
_entity.pdbx_description
1 polymer ?
#
loop_
_entity_poly.entity_id
_entity_poly.type
_entity_poly.pdbx_seq_one_letter_code
_entity_poly.pdbx_strand_id
1 'polypeptide(L)'
;MNGLAMYTNLQDSCEDEIVKKHASLVKRVAYHLISRLPASVQPDDLIQAGMIGLLEAAKNYDPNQGASFETYAGIRIRGSMLDEI
;
A
#
# COMPACT_ATOMS: atom_id res chain seq x y z
N MET A 1 15.62 21.78 -21.38
CA MET A 1 15.33 21.05 -20.14
C MET A 1 13.82 20.99 -20.01
N ASN A 2 13.22 19.80 -20.19
CA ASN A 2 11.76 19.67 -20.27
C ASN A 2 11.12 19.84 -18.89
N GLY A 3 10.32 20.90 -18.73
CA GLY A 3 9.54 21.13 -17.50
C GLY A 3 8.61 19.97 -17.14
N LEU A 4 8.14 19.21 -18.14
CA LEU A 4 7.29 18.02 -17.94
C LEU A 4 7.97 16.94 -17.08
N ALA A 5 9.29 16.74 -17.26
CA ALA A 5 10.03 15.75 -16.47
C ALA A 5 10.18 16.17 -15.00
N MET A 6 10.20 17.48 -14.70
CA MET A 6 10.30 17.97 -13.32
C MET A 6 9.02 17.76 -12.52
N TYR A 7 7.84 17.91 -13.15
CA TYR A 7 6.55 17.68 -12.48
C TYR A 7 6.32 16.21 -12.14
N THR A 8 6.69 15.28 -13.03
CA THR A 8 6.60 13.85 -12.75
C THR A 8 7.50 13.44 -11.58
N ASN A 9 8.75 13.92 -11.54
CA ASN A 9 9.67 13.62 -10.44
C ASN A 9 9.18 14.12 -9.08
N LEU A 10 8.55 15.30 -9.02
CA LEU A 10 7.97 15.82 -7.78
C LEU A 10 6.81 14.95 -7.28
N GLN A 11 5.98 14.46 -8.19
CA GLN A 11 4.86 13.59 -7.85
C GLN A 11 5.32 12.21 -7.37
N ASP A 12 6.31 11.61 -8.06
CA ASP A 12 6.91 10.34 -7.64
C ASP A 12 7.53 10.44 -6.23
N SER A 13 8.18 11.58 -5.92
CA SER A 13 8.77 11.79 -4.59
C SER A 13 7.73 11.88 -3.46
N CYS A 14 6.54 12.42 -3.75
CA CYS A 14 5.42 12.49 -2.81
C CYS A 14 4.87 11.08 -2.51
N GLU A 15 4.64 10.29 -3.57
CA GLU A 15 4.15 8.92 -3.45
C GLU A 15 5.13 8.06 -2.65
N ASP A 16 6.43 8.16 -2.94
CA ASP A 16 7.48 7.44 -2.22
C ASP A 16 7.50 7.75 -0.72
N GLU A 17 7.34 9.01 -0.33
CA GLU A 17 7.29 9.42 1.09
C GLU A 17 6.04 8.88 1.80
N ILE A 18 4.88 8.89 1.13
CA ILE A 18 3.65 8.30 1.66
C ILE A 18 3.85 6.79 1.85
N VAL A 19 4.43 6.09 0.88
CA VAL A 19 4.66 4.64 0.96
C VAL A 19 5.63 4.31 2.09
N LYS A 20 6.76 5.01 2.21
CA LYS A 20 7.73 4.81 3.30
C LYS A 20 7.08 5.00 4.68
N LYS A 21 6.27 6.04 4.84
CA LYS A 21 5.59 6.33 6.10
C LYS A 21 4.61 5.23 6.52
N HIS A 22 3.96 4.58 5.55
CA HIS A 22 2.90 3.60 5.81
C HIS A 22 3.32 2.14 5.59
N ALA A 23 4.58 1.85 5.23
CA ALA A 23 5.08 0.48 5.05
C ALA A 23 4.89 -0.40 6.32
N SER A 24 4.90 0.19 7.51
CA SER A 24 4.62 -0.53 8.76
C SER A 24 3.17 -1.04 8.87
N LEU A 25 2.22 -0.36 8.22
CA LEU A 25 0.81 -0.79 8.15
C LEU A 25 0.68 -2.10 7.37
N VAL A 26 1.42 -2.25 6.26
CA VAL A 26 1.44 -3.46 5.45
C VAL A 26 1.88 -4.66 6.29
N LYS A 27 3.00 -4.54 7.01
CA LYS A 27 3.47 -5.60 7.91
C LYS A 27 2.43 -5.97 8.96
N ARG A 28 1.78 -4.97 9.57
CA ARG A 28 0.75 -5.20 10.58
C ARG A 28 -0.44 -5.98 10.02
N VAL A 29 -0.91 -5.63 8.82
CA VAL A 29 -2.02 -6.33 8.15
C VAL A 29 -1.61 -7.75 7.75
N ALA A 30 -0.41 -7.93 7.20
CA ALA A 30 0.11 -9.24 6.80
C ALA A 30 0.18 -10.21 7.99
N TYR A 31 0.77 -9.78 9.11
CA TYR A 31 0.85 -10.61 10.33
C TYR A 31 -0.52 -10.85 10.98
N HIS A 32 -1.47 -9.94 10.80
CA HIS A 32 -2.85 -10.18 11.24
C HIS A 32 -3.52 -11.27 10.38
N LEU A 33 -3.37 -11.20 9.05
CA LEU A 33 -3.95 -12.19 8.13
C LEU A 33 -3.33 -13.56 8.28
N ILE A 34 -2.00 -13.66 8.39
CA ILE A 34 -1.30 -14.96 8.40
C ILE A 34 -1.73 -15.85 9.58
N SER A 35 -2.16 -15.25 10.69
CA SER A 35 -2.72 -15.98 11.85
C SER A 35 -3.98 -16.81 11.51
N ARG A 36 -4.58 -16.59 10.34
CA ARG A 36 -5.83 -17.23 9.87
C ARG A 36 -5.64 -18.03 8.58
N LEU A 37 -4.41 -18.17 8.09
CA LEU A 37 -4.10 -18.81 6.81
C LEU A 37 -3.36 -20.14 7.02
N PRO A 38 -3.38 -21.05 6.04
CA PRO A 38 -2.60 -22.29 6.11
C PRO A 38 -1.09 -22.00 6.23
N ALA A 39 -0.36 -22.92 6.85
CA ALA A 39 1.10 -22.80 7.05
C ALA A 39 1.92 -22.76 5.74
N SER A 40 1.30 -23.07 4.60
CA SER A 40 1.91 -22.93 3.28
C SER A 40 2.10 -21.47 2.86
N VAL A 41 1.27 -20.55 3.35
CA VAL A 41 1.35 -19.12 2.98
C VAL A 41 2.53 -18.47 3.68
N GLN A 42 3.40 -17.81 2.92
CA GLN A 42 4.55 -17.10 3.47
C GLN A 42 4.21 -15.65 3.83
N PRO A 43 4.71 -15.12 4.96
CA PRO A 43 4.50 -13.71 5.32
C PRO A 43 5.04 -12.74 4.26
N ASP A 44 6.16 -13.09 3.63
CA ASP A 44 6.82 -12.21 2.67
C ASP A 44 6.00 -12.03 1.37
N ASP A 45 5.26 -13.05 0.95
CA ASP A 45 4.34 -12.97 -0.20
C ASP A 45 3.18 -12.03 0.12
N LEU A 46 2.58 -12.15 1.30
CA LEU A 46 1.54 -11.23 1.76
C LEU A 46 2.06 -9.80 1.86
N ILE A 47 3.27 -9.61 2.39
CA ILE A 47 3.88 -8.28 2.49
C ILE A 47 4.06 -7.69 1.09
N GLN A 48 4.55 -8.46 0.11
CA GLN A 48 4.71 -8.00 -1.27
C GLN A 48 3.37 -7.62 -1.91
N ALA A 49 2.36 -8.49 -1.84
CA ALA A 49 1.00 -8.20 -2.32
C ALA A 49 0.41 -6.94 -1.64
N GLY A 50 0.62 -6.82 -0.33
CA GLY A 50 0.22 -5.66 0.44
C GLY A 50 0.92 -4.36 0.06
N MET A 51 2.20 -4.41 -0.31
CA MET A 51 2.94 -3.24 -0.81
C MET A 51 2.38 -2.75 -2.14
N ILE A 52 1.95 -3.65 -3.02
CA ILE A 52 1.25 -3.29 -4.27
C ILE A 52 -0.06 -2.55 -3.93
N GLY A 53 -0.86 -3.08 -3.00
CA GLY A 53 -2.08 -2.42 -2.54
C GLY A 53 -1.84 -1.04 -1.90
N LEU A 54 -0.73 -0.86 -1.18
CA LEU A 54 -0.33 0.43 -0.63
C LEU A 54 0.07 1.44 -1.73
N LEU A 55 0.81 0.99 -2.75
CA LEU A 55 1.18 1.83 -3.90
C LEU A 55 -0.06 2.29 -4.67
N GLU A 56 -1.01 1.40 -4.91
CA GLU A 56 -2.29 1.76 -5.51
C GLU A 56 -3.08 2.72 -4.62
N ALA A 57 -3.07 2.52 -3.31
CA ALA A 57 -3.73 3.41 -2.38
C ALA A 57 -3.11 4.82 -2.42
N ALA A 58 -1.77 4.93 -2.46
CA ALA A 58 -1.06 6.20 -2.58
C ALA A 58 -1.46 6.98 -3.83
N LYS A 59 -1.67 6.27 -4.95
CA LYS A 59 -2.06 6.88 -6.24
C LYS A 59 -3.52 7.30 -6.32
N ASN A 60 -4.42 6.53 -5.69
CA ASN A 60 -5.86 6.69 -5.87
C ASN A 60 -6.57 7.35 -4.67
N TYR A 61 -5.84 7.68 -3.60
CA TYR A 61 -6.41 8.32 -2.43
C TYR A 61 -6.86 9.75 -2.73
N ASP A 62 -8.09 10.07 -2.34
CA ASP A 62 -8.65 11.41 -2.39
C ASP A 62 -9.06 11.85 -0.98
N PRO A 63 -8.38 12.87 -0.40
CA PRO A 63 -8.68 13.35 0.94
C PRO A 63 -10.07 13.98 1.08
N ASN A 64 -10.73 14.35 -0.02
CA ASN A 64 -12.06 14.97 0.03
C ASN A 64 -13.19 13.95 0.28
N GLN A 65 -12.89 12.64 0.23
CA GLN A 65 -13.87 11.57 0.47
C GLN A 65 -14.06 11.22 1.96
N GLY A 66 -13.40 11.93 2.87
CA GLY A 66 -13.68 11.91 4.31
C GLY A 66 -13.06 10.76 5.11
N ALA A 67 -12.33 9.84 4.47
CA ALA A 67 -11.54 8.81 5.16
C ALA A 67 -10.08 9.23 5.30
N SER A 68 -9.43 8.85 6.41
CA SER A 68 -7.97 8.98 6.52
C SER A 68 -7.27 8.06 5.51
N PHE A 69 -6.08 8.46 5.05
CA PHE A 69 -5.27 7.62 4.18
C PHE A 69 -5.05 6.22 4.78
N GLU A 70 -4.74 6.12 6.07
CA GLU A 70 -4.55 4.85 6.77
C GLU A 70 -5.77 3.93 6.71
N THR A 71 -6.98 4.50 6.85
CA THR A 71 -8.23 3.75 6.74
C THR A 71 -8.43 3.22 5.33
N TYR A 72 -8.24 4.08 4.32
CA TYR A 72 -8.37 3.72 2.92
C TYR A 72 -7.31 2.68 2.49
N ALA A 73 -6.04 2.94 2.78
CA ALA A 73 -4.93 2.06 2.49
C ALA A 73 -5.08 0.71 3.18
N GLY A 74 -5.55 0.66 4.44
CA GLY A 74 -5.78 -0.59 5.15
C GLY A 74 -6.74 -1.53 4.42
N ILE A 75 -7.79 -1.00 3.79
CA ILE A 75 -8.74 -1.78 2.98
C ILE A 75 -8.05 -2.30 1.71
N ARG A 76 -7.32 -1.43 0.99
CA ARG A 76 -6.62 -1.78 -0.26
C ARG A 76 -5.53 -2.83 -0.03
N ILE A 77 -4.66 -2.61 0.96
CA ILE A 77 -3.60 -3.54 1.37
C ILE A 77 -4.18 -4.93 1.66
N ARG A 78 -5.25 -4.99 2.46
CA ARG A 78 -5.89 -6.25 2.80
C ARG A 78 -6.51 -6.94 1.57
N GLY A 79 -7.15 -6.18 0.69
CA GLY A 79 -7.70 -6.69 -0.56
C GLY A 79 -6.63 -7.35 -1.41
N SER A 80 -5.54 -6.63 -1.71
CA SER A 80 -4.44 -7.15 -2.53
C SER A 80 -3.80 -8.42 -1.94
N MET A 81 -3.67 -8.50 -0.61
CA MET A 81 -3.19 -9.74 0.03
C MET A 81 -4.14 -10.92 -0.13
N LEU A 82 -5.45 -10.69 -0.12
CA LEU A 82 -6.45 -11.74 -0.26
C LEU A 82 -6.61 -12.19 -1.72
N ASP A 83 -6.36 -11.30 -2.68
CA ASP A 83 -6.42 -11.60 -4.10
C ASP A 83 -5.26 -12.50 -4.58
N GLU A 84 -4.15 -12.55 -3.83
CA GLU A 84 -2.97 -13.38 -4.13
C GLU A 84 -2.98 -14.79 -3.49
N ILE A 85 -3.98 -15.12 -2.67
CA ILE A 85 -4.11 -16.41 -1.96
C ILE A 85 -5.11 -17.33 -2.67
#